data_AF-G5KG29-F1
#
_entry.id   AF-G5KG29-F1
#
_cell.length_a   1.000
_cell.length_b   1.000
_cell.length_c   1.000
_cell.angle_alpha   90.00
_cell.angle_beta   90.00
_cell.angle_gamma   90.00
#
_symmetry.space_group_name_H-M   'P 1'
#
loop_
_entity.id
_entity.type
_entity.pdbx_description
1 polymer ?
#
loop_
_entity_poly.entity_id
_entity_poly.type
_entity_poly.pdbx_seq_one_letter_code
_entity_poly.pdbx_strand_id
1 'polypeptide(L)'
;MTKDWTFDQPLDDNTPTSSSEERAKIAALFHKENQEGAEDVDYVATFEMEQQKSKNQMVPQQKTQEQCIPEDKHSSTITNDYKQYLADVMDQNNGDIRQSQKKIEELHQLIDDKNKQNKKLQAISAAIDDL
;
A
#
# COMPACT_ATOMS: atom_id res chain seq x y z
N MET A 1 23.50 15.50 18.20
CA MET A 1 22.60 16.29 17.32
C MET A 1 21.49 15.37 16.86
N THR A 2 20.29 15.51 17.40
CA THR A 2 19.08 14.82 16.94
C THR A 2 18.40 15.74 15.93
N LYS A 3 18.64 15.50 14.64
CA LYS A 3 17.72 15.98 13.61
C LYS A 3 16.66 14.89 13.49
N ASP A 4 15.44 15.20 13.91
CA ASP A 4 14.29 14.32 13.67
C ASP A 4 14.21 14.07 12.17
N TRP A 5 14.55 12.84 11.76
CA TRP A 5 14.51 12.48 10.35
C TRP A 5 13.05 12.49 9.91
N THR A 6 12.68 13.55 9.20
CA THR A 6 11.37 13.76 8.60
C THR A 6 11.57 13.66 7.09
N PHE A 7 10.74 12.88 6.41
CA PHE A 7 10.78 12.80 4.96
C PHE A 7 10.31 14.14 4.37
N ASP A 8 11.27 15.01 4.06
CA ASP A 8 11.04 16.36 3.51
C ASP A 8 11.22 16.44 1.98
N GLN A 9 11.46 15.30 1.32
CA GLN A 9 11.52 15.29 -0.14
C GLN A 9 10.11 15.45 -0.71
N PRO A 10 9.95 16.21 -1.81
CA PRO A 10 8.71 16.18 -2.55
C PRO A 10 8.45 14.72 -2.91
N LEU A 11 7.21 14.26 -2.69
CA LEU A 11 6.76 13.03 -3.34
C LEU A 11 7.05 13.19 -4.82
N ASP A 12 7.54 12.13 -5.48
CA ASP A 12 7.68 12.12 -6.93
C ASP A 12 6.38 12.70 -7.51
N ASP A 13 6.53 13.65 -8.45
CA ASP A 13 5.39 14.29 -9.08
C ASP A 13 4.38 13.19 -9.42
N ASN A 14 3.10 13.40 -9.08
CA ASN A 14 2.03 12.56 -9.56
C ASN A 14 2.05 12.67 -11.09
N THR A 15 2.93 11.95 -11.78
CA THR A 15 2.74 11.60 -13.17
C THR A 15 1.56 10.65 -13.09
N PRO A 16 0.33 11.09 -13.42
CA PRO A 16 -0.73 10.13 -13.60
C PRO A 16 -0.19 9.19 -14.67
N THR A 17 0.10 7.93 -14.31
CA THR A 17 0.25 6.91 -15.32
C THR A 17 -1.02 7.01 -16.13
N SER A 18 -0.85 7.38 -17.40
CA SER A 18 -1.99 7.65 -18.27
C SER A 18 -2.95 6.47 -18.15
N SER A 19 -4.26 6.72 -18.01
CA SER A 19 -5.24 5.63 -17.90
C SER A 19 -5.06 4.61 -19.03
N SER A 20 -4.58 5.06 -20.20
CA SER A 20 -4.24 4.20 -21.33
C SER A 20 -3.06 3.26 -21.07
N GLU A 21 -2.03 3.71 -20.36
CA GLU A 21 -0.84 2.93 -20.03
C GLU A 21 -1.17 1.84 -18.99
N GLU A 22 -1.91 2.19 -17.94
CA GLU A 22 -2.38 1.22 -16.95
C GLU A 22 -3.34 0.20 -17.57
N ARG A 23 -4.24 0.64 -18.47
CA ARG A 23 -5.12 -0.26 -19.23
C ARG A 23 -4.33 -1.21 -20.13
N ALA A 24 -3.26 -0.75 -20.77
CA ALA A 24 -2.40 -1.60 -21.59
C ALA A 24 -1.66 -2.66 -20.76
N LYS A 25 -1.13 -2.28 -19.59
CA LYS A 25 -0.52 -3.22 -18.62
C LYS A 25 -1.51 -4.30 -18.18
N ILE A 26 -2.75 -3.90 -17.87
CA ILE A 26 -3.82 -4.84 -17.52
C ILE A 26 -4.17 -5.75 -18.71
N ALA A 27 -4.32 -5.21 -19.92
CA ALA A 27 -4.64 -5.99 -21.12
C ALA A 27 -3.55 -7.02 -21.48
N ALA A 28 -2.27 -6.66 -21.30
CA ALA A 28 -1.13 -7.55 -21.49
C ALA A 28 -1.17 -8.76 -20.53
N LEU A 29 -1.59 -8.54 -19.28
CA LEU A 29 -1.73 -9.60 -18.28
C LEU A 29 -2.76 -10.68 -18.69
N PHE A 30 -3.77 -10.27 -19.45
CA PHE A 30 -4.84 -11.16 -19.95
C PHE A 30 -4.66 -11.54 -21.43
N HIS A 31 -3.51 -11.26 -22.04
CA HIS A 31 -3.20 -11.57 -23.45
C HIS A 31 -4.23 -10.97 -24.44
N LYS A 32 -4.80 -9.81 -24.13
CA LYS A 32 -5.80 -9.09 -24.93
C LYS A 32 -5.22 -7.89 -25.70
N GLU A 33 -3.99 -8.01 -26.18
CA GLU A 33 -3.23 -6.90 -26.78
C GLU A 33 -3.86 -6.34 -28.08
N ASN A 34 -4.82 -7.04 -28.70
CA ASN A 34 -5.43 -6.65 -29.99
C ASN A 34 -6.95 -6.86 -30.06
N GLN A 35 -7.71 -6.56 -28.99
CA GLN A 35 -9.17 -6.39 -29.17
C GLN A 35 -9.45 -4.94 -29.61
N GLU A 36 -9.60 -4.75 -30.93
CA GLU A 36 -10.32 -3.61 -31.51
C GLU A 36 -11.66 -3.47 -30.79
N GLY A 37 -11.89 -2.30 -30.18
CA GLY A 37 -13.17 -1.89 -29.62
C GLY A 37 -13.69 -2.82 -28.54
N ALA A 38 -13.51 -2.45 -27.28
CA ALA A 38 -14.54 -2.79 -26.32
C ALA A 38 -15.85 -2.23 -26.90
N GLU A 39 -16.71 -3.12 -27.40
CA GLU A 39 -18.10 -2.79 -27.67
C GLU A 39 -18.59 -1.99 -26.47
N ASP A 40 -19.20 -0.83 -26.70
CA ASP A 40 -19.73 0.00 -25.63
C ASP A 40 -20.90 -0.78 -25.01
N VAL A 41 -20.58 -1.68 -24.08
CA VAL A 41 -21.55 -2.56 -23.44
C VAL A 41 -22.37 -1.64 -22.54
N ASP A 42 -23.60 -1.36 -22.98
CA ASP A 42 -24.57 -0.67 -22.16
C ASP A 42 -24.94 -1.57 -20.97
N TYR A 43 -24.19 -1.40 -19.88
CA TYR A 43 -24.35 -2.16 -18.65
C TYR A 43 -25.77 -2.05 -18.09
N VAL A 44 -26.46 -0.92 -18.33
CA VAL A 44 -27.85 -0.73 -17.91
C VAL A 44 -28.78 -1.65 -18.70
N ALA A 45 -28.65 -1.66 -20.03
CA ALA A 45 -29.43 -2.54 -20.88
C ALA A 45 -29.16 -4.03 -20.57
N THR A 46 -27.89 -4.42 -20.33
CA THR A 46 -27.57 -5.81 -19.96
C THR A 46 -28.21 -6.21 -18.63
N PHE A 47 -28.20 -5.31 -17.64
CA PHE A 47 -28.80 -5.54 -16.33
C PHE A 47 -30.33 -5.66 -16.40
N GLU A 48 -30.99 -4.82 -17.21
CA GLU A 48 -32.44 -4.93 -17.44
C GLU A 48 -32.81 -6.25 -18.14
N MET A 49 -32.04 -6.67 -19.13
CA MET A 49 -32.25 -7.96 -19.83
C MET A 49 -32.08 -9.16 -18.89
N GLU A 50 -31.12 -9.10 -17.98
CA GLU A 50 -30.89 -10.11 -16.95
C GLU A 50 -32.08 -10.19 -16.00
N GLN A 51 -32.59 -9.04 -15.51
CA GLN A 51 -33.79 -8.99 -14.66
C GLN A 51 -35.05 -9.49 -15.37
N GLN A 52 -35.19 -9.23 -16.68
CA GLN A 52 -36.32 -9.74 -17.46
C GLN A 52 -36.22 -11.25 -17.72
N LYS A 53 -35.02 -11.80 -17.91
CA LYS A 53 -34.80 -13.26 -17.95
C LYS A 53 -35.20 -13.93 -16.64
N SER A 54 -34.96 -13.28 -15.50
CA SER A 54 -35.42 -13.75 -14.18
C SER A 54 -36.94 -13.69 -14.02
N LYS A 55 -37.61 -12.71 -14.65
CA LYS A 55 -39.08 -12.58 -14.62
C LYS A 55 -39.81 -13.56 -15.54
N ASN A 56 -39.21 -13.98 -16.65
CA ASN A 56 -39.83 -14.91 -17.61
C ASN A 56 -39.77 -16.40 -17.19
N GLN A 57 -39.12 -16.72 -16.07
CA GLN A 57 -39.25 -18.00 -15.38
C GLN A 57 -40.08 -17.85 -14.10
N MET A 58 -41.37 -17.50 -14.19
CA MET A 58 -42.29 -17.74 -13.07
C MET A 58 -43.65 -18.23 -13.55
N VAL A 59 -43.94 -19.50 -13.26
CA VAL A 59 -45.31 -19.94 -12.95
C VAL A 59 -45.54 -19.65 -11.46
N PRO A 60 -46.70 -19.11 -11.04
CA PRO A 60 -46.79 -18.28 -9.84
C PRO A 60 -47.43 -19.01 -8.65
N GLN A 61 -46.86 -18.87 -7.44
CA GLN A 61 -47.67 -18.99 -6.22
C GLN A 61 -47.07 -18.24 -5.01
N GLN A 62 -47.80 -17.21 -4.61
CA GLN A 62 -48.04 -16.70 -3.24
C GLN A 62 -46.98 -17.00 -2.15
N LYS A 63 -46.38 -15.93 -1.63
CA LYS A 63 -46.77 -15.35 -0.32
C LYS A 63 -45.95 -14.10 -0.06
N THR A 64 -46.59 -13.10 0.50
CA THR A 64 -45.97 -12.01 1.26
C THR A 64 -45.02 -12.62 2.28
N GLN A 65 -43.73 -12.68 1.95
CA GLN A 65 -42.67 -12.75 2.93
C GLN A 65 -42.15 -11.33 3.05
N GLU A 66 -42.40 -10.73 4.21
CA GLU A 66 -41.49 -9.75 4.78
C GLU A 66 -40.08 -10.31 4.57
N GLN A 67 -39.38 -9.82 3.56
CA GLN A 67 -37.95 -10.04 3.47
C GLN A 67 -37.38 -9.24 4.63
N CYS A 68 -37.10 -9.97 5.72
CA CYS A 68 -36.03 -9.60 6.63
C CYS A 68 -34.93 -8.99 5.79
N ILE A 69 -34.68 -7.70 6.03
CA ILE A 69 -33.41 -7.06 5.69
C ILE A 69 -32.36 -8.08 6.13
N PRO A 70 -31.53 -8.63 5.21
CA PRO A 70 -30.38 -9.39 5.66
C PRO A 70 -29.64 -8.44 6.58
N GLU A 71 -29.51 -8.78 7.87
CA GLU A 71 -28.55 -8.08 8.69
C GLU A 71 -27.23 -8.16 7.93
N ASP A 72 -26.75 -7.02 7.43
CA ASP A 72 -25.42 -6.84 6.85
C ASP A 72 -24.39 -7.09 7.96
N LYS A 73 -24.25 -8.36 8.35
CA LYS A 73 -23.31 -8.84 9.36
C LYS A 73 -21.92 -9.09 8.79
N HIS A 74 -21.66 -8.52 7.61
CA HIS A 74 -20.35 -8.42 7.00
C HIS A 74 -20.20 -7.03 6.36
N SER A 75 -20.30 -5.96 7.13
CA SER A 75 -20.04 -4.59 6.65
C SER A 75 -18.54 -4.29 6.47
N SER A 76 -17.73 -5.30 6.13
CA SER A 76 -16.45 -5.09 5.45
C SER A 76 -16.75 -4.86 3.97
N THR A 77 -17.04 -3.61 3.63
CA THR A 77 -16.94 -3.17 2.25
C THR A 77 -15.45 -3.19 1.87
N ILE A 78 -15.08 -3.63 0.67
CA ILE A 78 -13.70 -3.61 0.14
C ILE A 78 -12.98 -2.27 0.42
N THR A 79 -13.72 -1.16 0.41
CA THR A 79 -13.22 0.16 0.77
C THR A 79 -12.76 0.29 2.23
N ASN A 80 -13.47 -0.30 3.18
CA ASN A 80 -13.08 -0.31 4.60
C ASN A 80 -11.85 -1.20 4.82
N ASP A 81 -11.81 -2.36 4.18
CA ASP A 81 -10.66 -3.27 4.27
C ASP A 81 -9.38 -2.62 3.72
N TYR A 82 -9.50 -1.93 2.58
CA TYR A 82 -8.37 -1.21 2.00
C TYR A 82 -7.93 -0.02 2.87
N LYS A 83 -8.86 0.72 3.48
CA LYS A 83 -8.52 1.78 4.46
C LYS A 83 -7.76 1.23 5.66
N GLN A 84 -8.17 0.07 6.17
CA GLN A 84 -7.48 -0.58 7.29
C GLN A 84 -6.08 -1.02 6.88
N TYR A 85 -5.93 -1.65 5.71
CA TYR A 85 -4.63 -2.03 5.16
C TYR A 85 -3.68 -0.83 5.06
N LEU A 86 -4.15 0.31 4.54
CA LEU A 86 -3.35 1.53 4.46
C LEU A 86 -2.92 2.03 5.84
N ALA A 87 -3.81 1.99 6.84
CA ALA A 87 -3.48 2.35 8.21
C ALA A 87 -2.40 1.43 8.79
N ASP A 88 -2.56 0.12 8.63
CA ASP A 88 -1.61 -0.88 9.11
C ASP A 88 -0.22 -0.71 8.48
N VAL A 89 -0.17 -0.42 7.16
CA VAL A 89 1.10 -0.15 6.45
C VAL A 89 1.77 1.13 6.95
N MET A 90 1.00 2.19 7.22
CA MET A 90 1.55 3.43 7.79
C MET A 90 2.11 3.21 9.19
N ASP A 91 1.40 2.46 10.03
CA ASP A 91 1.85 2.13 11.39
C ASP A 91 3.11 1.26 11.38
N GLN A 92 3.17 0.27 10.49
CA GLN A 92 4.36 -0.55 10.29
C GLN A 92 5.56 0.29 9.84
N ASN A 93 5.39 1.12 8.81
CA ASN A 93 6.44 2.01 8.32
C ASN A 93 6.94 2.95 9.43
N ASN A 94 6.03 3.54 10.20
CA ASN A 94 6.40 4.40 11.34
C ASN A 94 7.18 3.62 12.41
N GLY A 95 6.83 2.37 12.66
CA GLY A 95 7.58 1.46 13.52
C GLY A 95 9.01 1.23 13.03
N ASP A 96 9.16 0.90 11.75
CA ASP A 96 10.46 0.61 11.12
C ASP A 96 11.38 1.85 11.09
N ILE A 97 10.80 3.04 10.87
CA ILE A 97 11.52 4.32 10.95
C ILE A 97 12.09 4.52 12.34
N ARG A 98 11.29 4.31 13.40
CA ARG A 98 11.76 4.47 14.80
C ARG A 98 12.87 3.48 15.15
N GLN A 99 12.74 2.22 14.72
CA GLN A 99 13.77 1.21 14.95
C GLN A 99 15.08 1.58 14.24
N SER A 100 14.99 2.06 13.01
CA SER A 100 16.14 2.50 12.21
C SER A 100 16.83 3.72 12.83
N GLN A 101 16.07 4.72 13.31
CA GLN A 101 16.60 5.88 14.04
C GLN A 101 17.37 5.46 15.30
N LYS A 102 16.79 4.56 16.11
CA LYS A 102 17.48 4.01 17.28
C LYS A 102 18.80 3.32 16.90
N LYS A 103 18.80 2.57 15.80
CA LYS A 103 20.02 1.89 15.35
C LYS A 103 21.11 2.86 14.92
N ILE A 104 20.74 3.96 14.27
CA ILE A 104 21.66 5.03 13.89
C ILE A 104 22.29 5.66 15.14
N GLU A 105 21.51 5.91 16.20
CA GLU A 105 22.02 6.44 17.46
C GLU A 105 23.04 5.49 18.12
N GLU A 106 22.74 4.19 18.18
CA GLU A 106 23.67 3.18 18.70
C GLU A 106 25.00 3.15 17.92
N LEU A 107 24.94 3.26 16.59
CA LEU A 107 26.13 3.30 15.74
C LEU A 107 26.97 4.55 15.98
N HIS A 108 26.34 5.71 16.17
CA HIS A 108 27.07 6.94 16.52
C HIS A 108 27.81 6.78 17.86
N GLN A 109 27.16 6.22 18.88
CA GLN A 109 27.81 5.97 20.17
C GLN A 109 29.02 5.04 20.03
N LEU A 110 28.89 3.97 19.22
CA LEU A 110 29.98 3.04 18.96
C LEU A 110 31.17 3.72 18.25
N ILE A 111 30.90 4.60 17.28
CA ILE A 111 31.92 5.37 16.57
C ILE A 111 32.68 6.27 17.55
N ASP A 112 31.97 6.95 18.45
CA ASP A 112 32.58 7.82 19.46
C ASP A 112 33.49 7.04 20.41
N ASP A 113 33.04 5.87 20.87
CA ASP A 113 33.83 4.99 21.74
C ASP A 113 35.10 4.49 21.02
N LYS A 114 34.97 4.07 19.76
CA LYS A 114 36.13 3.65 18.93
C LYS A 114 37.10 4.79 18.67
N ASN A 115 36.60 6.00 18.40
CA ASN A 115 37.45 7.18 18.23
C ASN A 115 38.21 7.53 19.51
N LYS A 116 37.57 7.40 20.68
CA LYS A 116 38.23 7.59 21.97
C LYS A 116 39.31 6.55 22.22
N GLN A 117 39.09 5.29 21.86
CA GLN A 117 40.11 4.23 21.92
C GLN A 117 41.28 4.52 20.97
N ASN A 118 41.00 4.90 19.72
CA ASN A 118 42.04 5.24 18.73
C ASN A 118 42.93 6.39 19.19
N LYS A 119 42.37 7.45 19.80
CA LYS A 119 43.15 8.55 20.36
C LYS A 119 44.13 8.09 21.45
N LYS A 120 43.71 7.14 22.30
CA LYS A 120 44.59 6.56 23.32
C LYS A 120 45.72 5.75 22.68
N LEU A 121 45.41 4.94 21.67
CA LEU A 121 46.41 4.16 20.94
C LEU A 121 47.42 5.06 20.22
N GLN A 122 46.96 6.15 19.59
CA GLN A 122 47.83 7.15 18.98
C GLN A 122 48.77 7.79 20.00
N ALA A 123 48.27 8.16 21.17
CA ALA A 123 49.10 8.73 22.24
C ALA A 123 50.17 7.75 22.73
N ILE A 124 49.82 6.46 22.85
CA ILE A 124 50.78 5.41 23.21
C ILE A 124 51.83 5.24 22.10
N SER A 125 51.41 5.20 20.83
CA SER A 125 52.34 5.09 19.69
C SER A 125 53.32 6.25 19.66
N ALA A 126 52.84 7.48 19.78
CA ALA A 126 53.70 8.67 19.80
C ALA A 126 54.71 8.63 20.95
N ALA A 127 54.28 8.22 22.15
CA ALA A 127 55.18 8.10 23.30
C ALA A 127 56.26 7.02 23.11
N ILE A 128 56.02 6.00 22.28
CA ILE A 128 57.03 5.00 21.92
C ILE A 128 58.01 5.56 20.88
N ASP A 129 57.53 6.33 19.90
CA ASP A 129 58.39 6.94 18.88
C ASP A 129 59.35 7.99 19.49
N ASP A 130 58.99 8.58 20.62
CA ASP A 130 59.79 9.55 21.38
C ASP A 130 60.87 8.91 22.29
N LEU A 131 60.97 7.57 22.38
CA LEU A 131 61.98 6.83 23.18
C LEU A 131 63.28 6.58 22.41
#